data_AF-J3C336-F1
#
_entry.id   AF-J3C336-F1
#
_cell.length_a   1.000
_cell.length_b   1.000
_cell.length_c   1.000
_cell.angle_alpha   90.00
_cell.angle_beta   90.00
_cell.angle_gamma   90.00
#
_symmetry.space_group_name_H-M   'P 1'
#
loop_
_entity.id
_entity.type
_entity.pdbx_description
1 polymer ?
#
loop_
_entity_poly.entity_id
_entity_poly.type
_entity_poly.pdbx_seq_one_letter_code
_entity_poly.pdbx_strand_id
1 'polypeptide(L)'
;MVFNQDNRLSASQVAKRDPQKFTHSLAVARVFHHGKKTSATAFRVGSGNLMMTNAHVLLPGNPRQLSVEFTDRAGRVTRVNGDTLLAVGTDYKNSNAHPSTGDAQYLDFALFTINPAQFPRVQKFGYLELDPGGAKPGQQIYIPQYGKIGKDILKTFALTDDARGREQPSRINRVYRDSDLAPRDHHTNVQYTADTSGGASGSPVISADTNKVIALHNGQNEHTNIATNISSILPWIKGFLSGSTAKRMPVTPTRSPAQHQQVRQYQVGERRYHNGDLQEWWQNPSGGQRWVDVWQSKHYAVGHLVVKDGAAYAYLGDTTKDASQWAPVFDPNQDYSPDQQVYYYGRIVEVGSLSQDRARPARSTPM
;
A
#
# COMPACT_ATOMS: atom_id res chain seq x y z
N MET A 1 0.95 21.23 6.92
CA MET A 1 1.14 22.62 7.35
C MET A 1 -0.20 23.28 7.58
N VAL A 2 -0.28 24.11 8.63
CA VAL A 2 -1.39 25.05 8.82
C VAL A 2 -0.97 26.40 8.24
N PHE A 3 -1.85 27.03 7.46
CA PHE A 3 -1.61 28.33 6.85
C PHE A 3 -2.51 29.37 7.51
N ASN A 4 -1.94 30.48 7.97
CA ASN A 4 -2.65 31.51 8.74
C ASN A 4 -3.28 30.97 10.04
N GLN A 5 -4.56 30.59 10.04
CA GLN A 5 -5.26 30.04 11.21
C GLN A 5 -5.64 28.59 10.94
N ASP A 6 -5.61 27.74 11.99
CA ASP A 6 -6.10 26.35 11.87
C ASP A 6 -7.63 26.35 11.72
N ASN A 7 -8.07 26.31 10.47
CA ASN A 7 -9.49 26.38 10.09
C ASN A 7 -10.13 24.99 9.98
N ARG A 8 -9.40 23.93 10.37
CA ARG A 8 -9.93 22.56 10.31
C ARG A 8 -11.11 22.38 11.23
N LEU A 9 -12.13 21.69 10.71
CA LEU A 9 -13.34 21.37 11.45
C LEU A 9 -13.23 19.98 12.06
N SER A 10 -13.80 19.83 13.25
CA SER A 10 -14.00 18.50 13.85
C SER A 10 -15.04 17.69 13.08
N ALA A 11 -14.98 16.37 13.21
CA ALA A 11 -15.95 15.46 12.60
C ALA A 11 -17.42 15.78 12.97
N SER A 12 -17.68 16.24 14.20
CA SER A 12 -19.04 16.60 14.63
C SER A 12 -19.54 17.90 13.99
N GLN A 13 -18.65 18.88 13.74
CA GLN A 13 -18.98 20.10 13.00
C GLN A 13 -19.29 19.77 11.54
N VAL A 14 -18.49 18.92 10.89
CA VAL A 14 -18.75 18.50 9.50
C VAL A 14 -20.01 17.65 9.39
N ALA A 15 -20.27 16.75 10.34
CA ALA A 15 -21.52 15.97 10.34
C ALA A 15 -22.79 16.83 10.33
N LYS A 16 -22.73 18.04 10.91
CA LYS A 16 -23.83 19.02 10.89
C LYS A 16 -23.86 19.88 9.64
N ARG A 17 -22.70 20.36 9.19
CA ARG A 17 -22.58 21.31 8.06
C ARG A 17 -22.65 20.63 6.70
N ASP A 18 -22.04 19.47 6.57
CA ASP A 18 -21.95 18.69 5.34
C ASP A 18 -22.01 17.18 5.66
N PRO A 19 -23.23 16.64 5.88
CA PRO A 19 -23.43 15.24 6.24
C PRO A 19 -22.92 14.28 5.17
N GLN A 20 -22.89 14.68 3.90
CA GLN A 20 -22.41 13.85 2.80
C GLN A 20 -20.89 13.66 2.88
N LYS A 21 -20.12 14.75 3.00
CA LYS A 21 -18.66 14.67 3.19
C LYS A 21 -18.29 13.88 4.44
N PHE A 22 -19.04 14.06 5.53
CA PHE A 22 -18.87 13.26 6.74
C PHE A 22 -19.13 11.77 6.47
N THR A 23 -20.19 11.43 5.73
CA THR A 23 -20.52 10.04 5.38
C THR A 23 -19.39 9.38 4.60
N HIS A 24 -18.86 10.03 3.56
CA HIS A 24 -17.73 9.52 2.79
C HIS A 24 -16.47 9.36 3.65
N SER A 25 -16.25 10.27 4.61
CA SER A 25 -15.10 10.19 5.51
C SER A 25 -15.11 8.98 6.45
N LEU A 26 -16.24 8.26 6.59
CA LEU A 26 -16.30 7.06 7.44
C LEU A 26 -15.30 6.00 6.98
N ALA A 27 -15.02 5.93 5.68
CA ALA A 27 -14.01 5.06 5.08
C ALA A 27 -12.55 5.46 5.40
N VAL A 28 -12.35 6.61 6.04
CA VAL A 28 -11.04 7.13 6.44
C VAL A 28 -10.75 6.74 7.88
N ALA A 29 -9.58 6.15 8.08
CA ALA A 29 -9.12 5.56 9.32
C ALA A 29 -7.85 6.22 9.84
N ARG A 30 -7.68 6.16 11.15
CA ARG A 30 -6.38 6.41 11.78
C ARG A 30 -5.53 5.16 11.63
N VAL A 31 -4.24 5.34 11.38
CA VAL A 31 -3.30 4.22 11.29
C VAL A 31 -2.08 4.46 12.16
N PHE A 32 -1.59 3.45 12.86
CA PHE A 32 -0.40 3.58 13.70
C PHE A 32 0.28 2.24 13.91
N HIS A 33 1.59 2.27 14.13
CA HIS A 33 2.36 1.09 14.47
C HIS A 33 2.06 0.62 15.91
N HIS A 34 2.04 -0.70 16.11
CA HIS A 34 1.86 -1.31 17.42
C HIS A 34 2.86 -0.73 18.44
N GLY A 35 2.35 -0.29 19.59
CA GLY A 35 3.16 0.31 20.65
C GLY A 35 3.68 1.73 20.38
N LYS A 36 3.33 2.36 19.25
CA LYS A 36 3.68 3.76 18.95
C LYS A 36 2.54 4.72 19.28
N LYS A 37 2.90 5.92 19.74
CA LYS A 37 1.97 7.03 20.01
C LYS A 37 1.71 7.92 18.81
N THR A 38 2.57 7.85 17.79
CA THR A 38 2.40 8.56 16.53
C THR A 38 1.46 7.78 15.62
N SER A 39 0.58 8.50 14.94
CA SER A 39 -0.33 7.92 13.96
C SER A 39 -0.35 8.78 12.70
N ALA A 40 -0.86 8.18 11.63
CA ALA A 40 -1.10 8.79 10.35
C ALA A 40 -2.56 8.50 9.92
N THR A 41 -2.85 8.72 8.64
CA THR A 41 -4.15 8.48 8.04
C THR A 41 -4.06 7.37 6.98
N ALA A 42 -5.11 6.55 6.89
CA ALA A 42 -5.30 5.57 5.82
C ALA A 42 -6.78 5.55 5.42
N PHE A 43 -7.14 4.95 4.30
CA PHE A 43 -8.54 4.84 3.89
C PHE A 43 -8.82 3.60 3.05
N ARG A 44 -10.07 3.13 3.08
CA ARG A 44 -10.54 2.03 2.23
C ARG A 44 -10.70 2.47 0.77
N VAL A 45 -10.22 1.66 -0.16
CA VAL A 45 -10.30 1.90 -1.61
C VAL A 45 -11.13 0.82 -2.29
N GLY A 46 -12.24 1.21 -2.92
CA GLY A 46 -13.15 0.28 -3.56
C GLY A 46 -13.80 -0.74 -2.60
N SER A 47 -14.63 -1.63 -3.15
CA SER A 47 -15.43 -2.57 -2.36
C SER A 47 -14.62 -3.67 -1.66
N GLY A 48 -13.43 -3.96 -2.17
CA GLY A 48 -12.56 -5.04 -1.67
C GLY A 48 -11.87 -4.74 -0.33
N ASN A 49 -11.00 -5.68 0.05
CA ASN A 49 -10.12 -5.55 1.22
C ASN A 49 -8.86 -4.77 0.85
N LEU A 50 -9.02 -3.50 0.47
CA LEU A 50 -7.94 -2.62 0.06
C LEU A 50 -7.92 -1.35 0.90
N MET A 51 -6.72 -1.02 1.36
CA MET A 51 -6.39 0.17 2.13
C MET A 51 -5.28 0.94 1.43
N MET A 52 -5.33 2.27 1.47
CA MET A 52 -4.27 3.14 0.96
C MET A 52 -3.75 4.07 2.06
N THR A 53 -2.44 4.29 2.07
CA THR A 53 -1.72 5.29 2.89
C THR A 53 -0.40 5.67 2.19
N ASN A 54 0.47 6.46 2.83
CA ASN A 54 1.80 6.74 2.29
C ASN A 54 2.79 5.59 2.54
N ALA A 55 3.82 5.47 1.70
CA ALA A 55 4.90 4.52 1.93
C ALA A 55 5.66 4.85 3.23
N HIS A 56 5.93 6.13 3.48
CA HIS A 56 6.65 6.56 4.69
C HIS A 56 5.90 6.29 6.00
N VAL A 57 4.57 6.08 5.93
CA VAL A 57 3.76 5.66 7.09
C VAL A 57 4.01 4.19 7.42
N LEU A 58 4.23 3.36 6.40
CA LEU A 58 4.57 1.95 6.58
C LEU A 58 6.02 1.75 7.00
N LEU A 59 6.95 2.52 6.43
CA LEU A 59 8.38 2.24 6.54
C LEU A 59 8.96 2.42 7.96
N PRO A 60 9.92 1.57 8.36
CA PRO A 60 10.53 0.47 7.58
C PRO A 60 9.69 -0.83 7.57
N GLY A 61 8.44 -0.77 8.05
CA GLY A 61 7.67 -1.91 8.51
C GLY A 61 6.76 -2.60 7.51
N ASN A 62 6.22 -3.70 8.00
CA ASN A 62 5.21 -4.55 7.37
C ASN A 62 3.80 -4.03 7.79
N PRO A 63 2.79 -3.98 6.90
CA PRO A 63 1.43 -3.59 7.27
C PRO A 63 0.85 -4.35 8.49
N ARG A 64 1.32 -5.57 8.78
CA ARG A 64 0.97 -6.34 10.00
C ARG A 64 1.37 -5.68 11.32
N GLN A 65 2.27 -4.70 11.29
CA GLN A 65 2.64 -3.90 12.44
C GLN A 65 1.67 -2.73 12.65
N LEU A 66 0.74 -2.49 11.72
CA LEU A 66 -0.23 -1.43 11.81
C LEU A 66 -1.53 -1.88 12.47
N SER A 67 -2.00 -1.05 13.38
CA SER A 67 -3.40 -0.96 13.76
C SER A 67 -4.10 0.10 12.90
N VAL A 68 -5.30 -0.23 12.42
CA VAL A 68 -6.18 0.64 11.62
C VAL A 68 -7.48 0.83 12.41
N GLU A 69 -7.84 2.09 12.66
CA GLU A 69 -9.02 2.47 13.45
C GLU A 69 -10.00 3.28 12.64
N PHE A 70 -11.21 2.75 12.52
CA PHE A 70 -12.36 3.47 11.96
C PHE A 70 -13.24 3.99 13.09
N THR A 71 -13.73 5.22 12.95
CA THR A 71 -14.65 5.84 13.91
C THR A 71 -16.02 6.01 13.28
N ASP A 72 -17.07 5.48 13.91
CA ASP A 72 -18.44 5.60 13.40
C ASP A 72 -19.08 6.95 13.76
N ARG A 73 -20.32 7.16 13.32
CA ARG A 73 -21.05 8.41 13.55
C ARG A 73 -21.26 8.73 15.04
N ALA A 74 -21.31 7.70 15.88
CA ALA A 74 -21.47 7.83 17.32
C ALA A 74 -20.13 7.95 18.06
N GLY A 75 -19.01 8.08 17.33
CA GLY A 75 -17.67 8.14 17.92
C GLY A 75 -17.09 6.79 18.32
N ARG A 76 -17.75 5.67 18.01
CA ARG A 76 -17.27 4.34 18.42
C ARG A 76 -16.16 3.88 17.49
N VAL A 77 -15.08 3.36 18.09
CA VAL A 77 -13.90 2.91 17.35
C VAL A 77 -13.99 1.42 17.04
N THR A 78 -13.77 1.07 15.77
CA THR A 78 -13.51 -0.31 15.32
C THR A 78 -12.05 -0.42 14.92
N ARG A 79 -11.27 -1.20 15.67
CA ARG A 79 -9.85 -1.46 15.39
C ARG A 79 -9.65 -2.82 14.72
N VAL A 80 -8.84 -2.81 13.68
CA VAL A 80 -8.37 -3.99 12.92
C VAL A 80 -6.87 -3.88 12.67
N ASN A 81 -6.24 -4.97 12.25
CA ASN A 81 -4.82 -5.04 11.97
C ASN A 81 -4.58 -5.02 10.45
N GLY A 82 -3.53 -4.35 10.00
CA GLY A 82 -3.04 -4.50 8.63
C GLY A 82 -2.54 -5.92 8.37
N ASP A 83 -2.39 -6.28 7.10
CA ASP A 83 -1.97 -7.62 6.68
C ASP A 83 -0.99 -7.59 5.50
N THR A 84 -1.46 -7.73 4.26
CA THR A 84 -0.57 -7.90 3.10
C THR A 84 -0.26 -6.57 2.44
N LEU A 85 1.02 -6.29 2.13
CA LEU A 85 1.41 -5.20 1.23
C LEU A 85 1.22 -5.65 -0.21
N LEU A 86 0.45 -4.89 -1.00
CA LEU A 86 0.12 -5.22 -2.39
C LEU A 86 0.94 -4.40 -3.39
N ALA A 87 1.15 -3.11 -3.09
CA ALA A 87 1.95 -2.21 -3.92
C ALA A 87 2.54 -1.09 -3.06
N VAL A 88 3.70 -0.57 -3.48
CA VAL A 88 4.37 0.55 -2.81
C VAL A 88 5.15 1.38 -3.83
N GLY A 89 5.03 2.71 -3.74
CA GLY A 89 5.93 3.67 -4.40
C GLY A 89 6.71 4.39 -3.31
N THR A 90 8.03 4.21 -3.26
CA THR A 90 8.85 4.58 -2.09
C THR A 90 9.01 6.09 -1.88
N ASP A 91 9.26 6.44 -0.61
CA ASP A 91 9.56 7.79 -0.13
C ASP A 91 11.08 8.07 -0.05
N TYR A 92 11.44 9.30 -0.36
CA TYR A 92 12.78 9.90 -0.29
C TYR A 92 13.40 9.84 1.12
N LYS A 93 12.61 9.92 2.20
CA LYS A 93 13.17 10.12 3.56
C LYS A 93 13.88 8.90 4.16
N ASN A 94 13.61 7.70 3.64
CA ASN A 94 14.22 6.45 4.11
C ASN A 94 15.14 5.79 3.07
N SER A 95 15.31 6.39 1.89
CA SER A 95 16.26 5.91 0.89
C SER A 95 17.57 6.69 0.99
N ASN A 96 18.47 6.27 1.89
CA ASN A 96 19.91 6.54 1.71
C ASN A 96 20.45 5.92 0.40
N ALA A 97 19.64 5.12 -0.29
CA ALA A 97 19.84 4.72 -1.67
C ALA A 97 19.40 5.84 -2.61
N HIS A 98 20.36 6.67 -3.02
CA HIS A 98 20.27 7.36 -4.30
C HIS A 98 19.99 6.28 -5.38
N PRO A 99 18.91 6.36 -6.18
CA PRO A 99 18.81 5.56 -7.38
C PRO A 99 19.93 6.07 -8.27
N SER A 100 20.92 5.23 -8.49
CA SER A 100 21.91 5.41 -9.55
C SER A 100 21.30 5.20 -10.94
N THR A 101 19.98 5.01 -11.05
CA THR A 101 19.26 4.84 -12.31
C THR A 101 18.07 5.80 -12.35
N GLY A 102 18.02 6.65 -13.38
CA GLY A 102 17.12 7.80 -13.51
C GLY A 102 15.63 7.52 -13.71
N ASP A 103 15.15 6.29 -13.48
CA ASP A 103 13.80 5.86 -13.86
C ASP A 103 12.87 5.58 -12.65
N ALA A 104 13.38 5.60 -11.41
CA ALA A 104 12.56 5.34 -10.23
C ALA A 104 11.70 6.56 -9.87
N GLN A 105 10.37 6.45 -10.08
CA GLN A 105 9.40 7.46 -9.66
C GLN A 105 9.13 7.36 -8.16
N TYR A 106 9.20 8.48 -7.46
CA TYR A 106 8.93 8.55 -6.02
C TYR A 106 7.53 9.05 -5.81
N LEU A 107 6.61 8.14 -5.46
CA LEU A 107 5.19 8.44 -5.38
C LEU A 107 4.64 8.41 -3.94
N ASP A 108 5.43 7.94 -2.99
CA ASP A 108 5.08 7.86 -1.56
C ASP A 108 3.65 7.35 -1.29
N PHE A 109 3.32 6.18 -1.85
CA PHE A 109 2.05 5.51 -1.61
C PHE A 109 2.28 4.06 -1.20
N ALA A 110 1.30 3.49 -0.51
CA ALA A 110 1.20 2.07 -0.29
C ALA A 110 -0.24 1.60 -0.34
N LEU A 111 -0.45 0.48 -1.02
CA LEU A 111 -1.70 -0.26 -1.07
C LEU A 111 -1.52 -1.56 -0.26
N PHE A 112 -2.38 -1.79 0.72
CA PHE A 112 -2.30 -2.95 1.59
C PHE A 112 -3.69 -3.49 1.94
N THR A 113 -3.75 -4.70 2.49
CA THR A 113 -4.99 -5.31 3.02
C THR A 113 -5.03 -5.20 4.54
N ILE A 114 -6.22 -5.34 5.14
CA ILE A 114 -6.33 -5.65 6.56
C ILE A 114 -6.57 -7.15 6.74
N ASN A 115 -6.42 -7.64 7.98
CA ASN A 115 -6.65 -9.04 8.31
C ASN A 115 -8.01 -9.51 7.74
N PRO A 116 -8.05 -10.52 6.84
CA PRO A 116 -9.28 -10.96 6.19
C PRO A 116 -10.39 -11.39 7.17
N ALA A 117 -10.04 -11.98 8.31
CA ALA A 117 -11.00 -12.35 9.35
C ALA A 117 -11.64 -11.13 10.05
N GLN A 118 -10.99 -9.96 9.98
CA GLN A 118 -11.49 -8.71 10.57
C GLN A 118 -12.16 -7.80 9.54
N PHE A 119 -11.97 -8.04 8.24
CA PHE A 119 -12.55 -7.24 7.15
C PHE A 119 -14.07 -7.04 7.25
N PRO A 120 -14.89 -8.05 7.58
CA PRO A 120 -16.34 -7.86 7.74
C PRO A 120 -16.73 -6.77 8.74
N ARG A 121 -15.90 -6.55 9.77
CA ARG A 121 -16.16 -5.56 10.83
C ARG A 121 -16.09 -4.11 10.33
N VAL A 122 -15.38 -3.87 9.21
CA VAL A 122 -15.16 -2.53 8.68
C VAL A 122 -15.93 -2.23 7.39
N GLN A 123 -16.62 -3.22 6.81
CA GLN A 123 -17.41 -3.00 5.59
C GLN A 123 -18.48 -1.92 5.77
N LYS A 124 -19.06 -1.82 6.98
CA LYS A 124 -20.05 -0.80 7.37
C LYS A 124 -19.56 0.66 7.25
N PHE A 125 -18.25 0.89 7.18
CA PHE A 125 -17.68 2.23 7.02
C PHE A 125 -17.63 2.69 5.55
N GLY A 126 -18.02 1.84 4.60
CA GLY A 126 -17.94 2.13 3.18
C GLY A 126 -16.51 2.21 2.67
N TYR A 127 -16.33 2.73 1.47
CA TYR A 127 -15.05 2.90 0.80
C TYR A 127 -15.05 4.17 -0.03
N LEU A 128 -13.86 4.63 -0.43
CA LEU A 128 -13.69 5.72 -1.38
C LEU A 128 -13.37 5.16 -2.77
N GLU A 129 -13.82 5.89 -3.78
CA GLU A 129 -13.44 5.65 -5.17
C GLU A 129 -12.29 6.58 -5.56
N LEU A 130 -11.39 6.08 -6.40
CA LEU A 130 -10.32 6.88 -6.98
C LEU A 130 -10.80 7.52 -8.29
N ASP A 131 -10.44 8.78 -8.52
CA ASP A 131 -10.69 9.45 -9.79
C ASP A 131 -9.52 9.19 -10.75
N PRO A 132 -9.74 8.49 -11.89
CA PRO A 132 -8.68 8.22 -12.85
C PRO A 132 -8.11 9.47 -13.52
N GLY A 133 -8.87 10.57 -13.54
CA GLY A 133 -8.39 11.86 -14.03
C GLY A 133 -7.45 12.58 -13.07
N GLY A 134 -7.37 12.15 -11.82
CA GLY A 134 -6.54 12.79 -10.81
C GLY A 134 -6.96 14.21 -10.45
N ALA A 135 -6.07 14.94 -9.77
CA ALA A 135 -6.29 16.32 -9.38
C ALA A 135 -6.14 17.29 -10.54
N LYS A 136 -6.94 18.37 -10.53
CA LYS A 136 -6.87 19.47 -11.50
C LYS A 136 -6.70 20.81 -10.77
N PRO A 137 -5.94 21.78 -11.32
CA PRO A 137 -5.83 23.12 -10.72
C PRO A 137 -7.21 23.78 -10.53
N GLY A 138 -7.40 24.46 -9.40
CA GLY A 138 -8.63 25.17 -9.06
C GLY A 138 -9.79 24.30 -8.54
N GLN A 139 -9.68 22.97 -8.65
CA GLN A 139 -10.70 22.03 -8.19
C GLN A 139 -10.94 22.17 -6.68
N GLN A 140 -12.21 22.23 -6.27
CA GLN A 140 -12.57 22.27 -4.85
C GLN A 140 -12.33 20.92 -4.20
N ILE A 141 -11.80 20.95 -2.98
CA ILE A 141 -11.41 19.76 -2.25
C ILE A 141 -11.90 19.77 -0.81
N TYR A 142 -11.90 18.59 -0.21
CA TYR A 142 -11.89 18.42 1.23
C TYR A 142 -10.95 17.29 1.64
N ILE A 143 -10.37 17.42 2.84
CA ILE A 143 -9.36 16.49 3.34
C ILE A 143 -9.76 15.99 4.73
N PRO A 144 -10.48 14.85 4.83
CA PRO A 144 -10.63 14.15 6.10
C PRO A 144 -9.29 13.56 6.53
N GLN A 145 -8.84 13.87 7.75
CA GLN A 145 -7.51 13.52 8.23
C GLN A 145 -7.52 13.19 9.72
N TYR A 146 -6.48 12.49 10.18
CA TYR A 146 -6.14 12.35 11.60
C TYR A 146 -4.88 13.18 11.95
N GLY A 147 -4.87 14.42 11.50
CA GLY A 147 -3.85 15.39 11.89
C GLY A 147 -4.03 15.82 13.36
N LYS A 148 -2.92 15.98 14.08
CA LYS A 148 -2.91 16.48 15.46
C LYS A 148 -3.58 17.86 15.56
N ILE A 149 -4.43 18.03 16.57
CA ILE A 149 -4.89 19.33 17.09
C ILE A 149 -4.53 19.37 18.57
N GLY A 150 -3.62 20.26 18.95
CA GLY A 150 -3.06 20.26 20.30
C GLY A 150 -2.39 18.92 20.66
N LYS A 151 -2.83 18.30 21.76
CA LYS A 151 -2.35 16.98 22.22
C LYS A 151 -3.15 15.80 21.65
N ASP A 152 -4.29 16.07 21.03
CA ASP A 152 -5.24 15.04 20.63
C ASP A 152 -5.11 14.68 19.15
N ILE A 153 -5.43 13.43 18.83
CA ILE A 153 -5.53 12.93 17.47
C ILE A 153 -6.97 12.52 17.22
N LEU A 154 -7.70 13.41 16.56
CA LEU A 154 -9.11 13.26 16.23
C LEU A 154 -9.28 13.36 14.72
N LYS A 155 -10.40 12.84 14.21
CA LYS A 155 -10.77 13.04 12.82
C LYS A 155 -11.16 14.51 12.62
N THR A 156 -10.44 15.18 11.73
CA THR A 156 -10.63 16.58 11.38
C THR A 156 -10.71 16.73 9.87
N PHE A 157 -11.17 17.89 9.41
CA PHE A 157 -11.44 18.16 8.00
C PHE A 157 -10.90 19.52 7.63
N ALA A 158 -10.08 19.58 6.58
CA ALA A 158 -9.90 20.82 5.85
C ALA A 158 -11.04 20.93 4.82
N LEU A 159 -11.94 21.89 5.02
CA LEU A 159 -13.00 22.24 4.06
C LEU A 159 -12.78 23.63 3.45
N THR A 160 -12.17 24.51 4.24
CA THR A 160 -11.89 25.89 3.90
C THR A 160 -10.39 26.17 3.96
N ASP A 161 -10.01 27.30 3.41
CA ASP A 161 -8.63 27.78 3.31
C ASP A 161 -8.68 29.31 3.45
N ASP A 162 -7.82 29.87 4.28
CA ASP A 162 -7.69 31.30 4.54
C ASP A 162 -6.26 31.81 4.31
N ALA A 163 -5.40 31.05 3.62
CA ALA A 163 -4.02 31.43 3.31
C ALA A 163 -3.89 32.74 2.52
N ARG A 164 -4.99 33.20 1.89
CA ARG A 164 -5.07 34.50 1.18
C ARG A 164 -5.78 35.60 1.99
N GLY A 165 -5.91 35.42 3.30
CA GLY A 165 -6.46 36.41 4.24
C GLY A 165 -7.99 36.44 4.33
N ARG A 166 -8.71 35.57 3.61
CA ARG A 166 -10.17 35.37 3.73
C ARG A 166 -10.50 33.90 3.59
N GLU A 167 -11.42 33.42 4.43
CA GLU A 167 -11.91 32.04 4.37
C GLU A 167 -12.68 31.80 3.06
N GLN A 168 -12.28 30.77 2.33
CA GLN A 168 -12.86 30.31 1.07
C GLN A 168 -12.82 28.78 1.01
N PRO A 169 -13.59 28.12 0.13
CA PRO A 169 -13.48 26.67 -0.06
C PRO A 169 -12.04 26.26 -0.40
N SER A 170 -11.54 25.19 0.21
CA SER A 170 -10.23 24.65 -0.10
C SER A 170 -10.13 24.24 -1.56
N ARG A 171 -8.98 24.50 -2.20
CA ARG A 171 -8.75 24.19 -3.62
C ARG A 171 -7.36 23.62 -3.87
N ILE A 172 -7.24 22.90 -4.98
CA ILE A 172 -5.94 22.59 -5.57
C ILE A 172 -5.33 23.87 -6.15
N ASN A 173 -4.14 24.24 -5.68
CA ASN A 173 -3.43 25.43 -6.15
C ASN A 173 -2.67 25.14 -7.45
N ARG A 174 -1.95 24.02 -7.49
CA ARG A 174 -1.13 23.62 -8.64
C ARG A 174 -1.12 22.11 -8.81
N VAL A 175 -0.98 21.70 -10.07
CA VAL A 175 -0.73 20.31 -10.47
C VAL A 175 0.39 20.34 -11.50
N TYR A 176 1.44 19.56 -11.26
CA TYR A 176 2.56 19.36 -12.17
C TYR A 176 2.35 18.05 -12.91
N ARG A 177 2.80 17.97 -14.16
CA ARG A 177 2.92 16.67 -14.84
C ARG A 177 4.19 15.98 -14.34
N ASP A 178 4.18 14.66 -14.31
CA ASP A 178 5.36 13.89 -13.90
C ASP A 178 6.57 14.15 -14.82
N SER A 179 6.32 14.49 -16.09
CA SER A 179 7.36 14.92 -17.05
C SER A 179 8.04 16.24 -16.69
N ASP A 180 7.38 17.09 -15.89
CA ASP A 180 7.86 18.41 -15.52
C ASP A 180 8.66 18.38 -14.21
N LEU A 181 8.77 17.21 -13.58
CA LEU A 181 9.40 16.99 -12.30
C LEU A 181 10.53 15.98 -12.43
N ALA A 182 11.60 16.19 -11.66
CA ALA A 182 12.58 15.12 -11.49
C ALA A 182 11.87 13.91 -10.86
N PRO A 183 12.27 12.66 -11.18
CA PRO A 183 11.63 11.45 -10.64
C PRO A 183 11.47 11.45 -9.11
N ARG A 184 12.45 12.03 -8.40
CA ARG A 184 12.44 12.22 -6.94
C ARG A 184 11.34 13.12 -6.41
N ASP A 185 10.80 14.00 -7.24
CA ASP A 185 9.84 15.03 -6.86
C ASP A 185 8.40 14.67 -7.28
N HIS A 186 8.18 13.50 -7.91
CA HIS A 186 6.86 13.05 -8.39
C HIS A 186 5.79 13.00 -7.29
N HIS A 187 6.18 12.72 -6.05
CA HIS A 187 5.29 12.76 -4.88
C HIS A 187 4.78 14.17 -4.55
N THR A 188 5.36 15.23 -5.13
CA THR A 188 4.99 16.62 -4.85
C THR A 188 4.11 17.25 -5.94
N ASN A 189 3.65 16.43 -6.90
CA ASN A 189 3.01 16.90 -8.12
C ASN A 189 1.62 17.54 -7.93
N VAL A 190 1.06 17.54 -6.72
CA VAL A 190 -0.15 18.29 -6.35
C VAL A 190 0.13 19.18 -5.16
N GLN A 191 -0.28 20.46 -5.25
CA GLN A 191 -0.07 21.46 -4.20
C GLN A 191 -1.35 22.20 -3.83
N TYR A 192 -1.52 22.48 -2.54
CA TYR A 192 -2.65 23.26 -1.98
C TYR A 192 -2.27 23.89 -0.64
N THR A 193 -3.14 24.76 -0.14
CA THR A 193 -2.97 25.47 1.14
C THR A 193 -4.04 25.10 2.18
N ALA A 194 -4.89 24.11 1.88
CA ALA A 194 -5.81 23.51 2.84
C ALA A 194 -5.05 22.90 4.04
N ASP A 195 -5.47 23.21 5.27
CA ASP A 195 -4.71 22.90 6.47
C ASP A 195 -4.49 21.41 6.74
N THR A 196 -3.26 21.06 7.10
CA THR A 196 -2.89 19.71 7.56
C THR A 196 -1.85 19.80 8.67
N SER A 197 -1.70 18.75 9.47
CA SER A 197 -0.65 18.68 10.49
C SER A 197 -0.09 17.27 10.62
N GLY A 198 0.90 17.07 11.49
CA GLY A 198 1.48 15.75 11.75
C GLY A 198 0.38 14.72 12.03
N GLY A 199 0.39 13.63 11.26
CA GLY A 199 -0.64 12.59 11.25
C GLY A 199 -1.62 12.66 10.07
N ALA A 200 -1.61 13.75 9.30
CA ALA A 200 -2.36 13.85 8.05
C ALA A 200 -1.74 13.01 6.91
N SER A 201 -0.49 12.57 7.01
CA SER A 201 0.13 11.67 6.02
C SER A 201 -0.81 10.51 5.67
N GLY A 202 -1.08 10.32 4.38
CA GLY A 202 -1.95 9.29 3.84
C GLY A 202 -3.42 9.69 3.78
N SER A 203 -3.74 10.95 4.08
CA SER A 203 -5.11 11.46 3.95
C SER A 203 -5.52 11.53 2.48
N PRO A 204 -6.75 11.10 2.15
CA PRO A 204 -7.29 11.29 0.82
C PRO A 204 -7.59 12.78 0.60
N VAL A 205 -7.10 13.33 -0.51
CA VAL A 205 -7.57 14.61 -1.04
C VAL A 205 -8.76 14.31 -1.94
N ILE A 206 -9.94 14.75 -1.53
CA ILE A 206 -11.21 14.35 -2.17
C ILE A 206 -11.80 15.54 -2.92
N SER A 207 -12.23 15.33 -4.16
CA SER A 207 -12.98 16.34 -4.89
C SER A 207 -14.32 16.63 -4.20
N ALA A 208 -14.60 17.90 -3.94
CA ALA A 208 -15.87 18.31 -3.34
C ALA A 208 -17.08 18.05 -4.26
N ASP A 209 -16.86 17.98 -5.58
CA ASP A 209 -17.93 17.81 -6.57
C ASP A 209 -18.27 16.32 -6.77
N THR A 210 -17.27 15.44 -6.81
CA THR A 210 -17.46 14.02 -7.14
C THR A 210 -17.36 13.08 -5.95
N ASN A 211 -16.86 13.55 -4.81
CA ASN A 211 -16.50 12.73 -3.63
C ASN A 211 -15.51 11.59 -3.94
N LYS A 212 -14.75 11.71 -5.03
CA LYS A 212 -13.68 10.77 -5.41
C LYS A 212 -12.31 11.31 -4.97
N VAL A 213 -11.42 10.39 -4.63
CA VAL A 213 -10.04 10.72 -4.25
C VAL A 213 -9.27 11.10 -5.50
N ILE A 214 -8.68 12.29 -5.49
CA ILE A 214 -7.93 12.86 -6.62
C ILE A 214 -6.43 12.98 -6.35
N ALA A 215 -6.02 12.99 -5.07
CA ALA A 215 -4.62 12.96 -4.66
C ALA A 215 -4.45 12.32 -3.28
N LEU A 216 -3.22 11.93 -2.94
CA LEU A 216 -2.82 11.35 -1.65
C LEU A 216 -1.89 12.33 -0.92
N HIS A 217 -2.35 12.93 0.18
CA HIS A 217 -1.52 13.83 0.99
C HIS A 217 -0.29 13.10 1.53
N ASN A 218 0.90 13.69 1.39
CA ASN A 218 2.15 13.11 1.90
C ASN A 218 3.00 14.07 2.74
N GLY A 219 2.78 15.38 2.67
CA GLY A 219 3.54 16.31 3.48
C GLY A 219 3.38 17.77 3.09
N GLN A 220 4.48 18.51 3.20
CA GLN A 220 4.55 19.94 2.92
C GLN A 220 5.90 20.30 2.31
N ASN A 221 5.93 21.41 1.56
CA ASN A 221 7.16 22.15 1.23
C ASN A 221 7.14 23.51 1.94
N GLU A 222 8.02 24.44 1.53
CA GLU A 222 8.14 25.77 2.16
C GLU A 222 6.87 26.62 2.08
N HIS A 223 5.98 26.37 1.13
CA HIS A 223 4.87 27.26 0.81
C HIS A 223 3.51 26.58 0.69
N THR A 224 3.46 25.25 0.63
CA THR A 224 2.23 24.49 0.35
C THR A 224 2.24 23.14 1.06
N ASN A 225 1.04 22.61 1.29
CA ASN A 225 0.87 21.18 1.47
C ASN A 225 0.97 20.47 0.12
N ILE A 226 1.58 19.29 0.12
CA ILE A 226 1.85 18.50 -1.06
C ILE A 226 1.15 17.14 -1.01
N ALA A 227 0.86 16.62 -2.19
CA ALA A 227 0.25 15.33 -2.40
C ALA A 227 0.72 14.70 -3.71
N THR A 228 0.63 13.37 -3.79
CA THR A 228 0.82 12.61 -5.01
C THR A 228 -0.50 12.50 -5.76
N ASN A 229 -0.50 12.83 -7.05
CA ASN A 229 -1.67 12.73 -7.90
C ASN A 229 -2.11 11.26 -8.06
N ILE A 230 -3.41 10.99 -7.95
CA ILE A 230 -3.94 9.62 -8.14
C ILE A 230 -3.66 9.11 -9.55
N SER A 231 -3.62 9.98 -10.57
CA SER A 231 -3.26 9.60 -11.94
C SER A 231 -1.85 8.99 -12.04
N SER A 232 -0.92 9.40 -11.16
CA SER A 232 0.45 8.86 -11.10
C SER A 232 0.50 7.52 -10.35
N ILE A 233 -0.38 7.32 -9.38
CA ILE A 233 -0.45 6.08 -8.58
C ILE A 233 -1.20 4.96 -9.33
N LEU A 234 -2.27 5.29 -10.07
CA LEU A 234 -3.15 4.31 -10.70
C LEU A 234 -2.47 3.26 -11.58
N PRO A 235 -1.46 3.59 -12.42
CA PRO A 235 -0.74 2.60 -13.21
C PRO A 235 -0.19 1.43 -12.37
N TRP A 236 0.21 1.70 -11.12
CA TRP A 236 0.78 0.73 -10.19
C TRP A 236 -0.25 -0.19 -9.54
N ILE A 237 -1.50 0.27 -9.42
CA ILE A 237 -2.51 -0.41 -8.60
C ILE A 237 -3.75 -0.86 -9.37
N LYS A 238 -3.90 -0.46 -10.65
CA LYS A 238 -5.10 -0.74 -11.46
C LYS A 238 -5.50 -2.22 -11.47
N GLY A 239 -4.54 -3.14 -11.46
CA GLY A 239 -4.79 -4.60 -11.45
C GLY A 239 -5.47 -5.09 -10.17
N PHE A 240 -5.29 -4.41 -9.04
CA PHE A 240 -5.95 -4.76 -7.77
C PHE A 240 -7.38 -4.22 -7.70
N LEU A 241 -7.69 -3.13 -8.41
CA LEU A 241 -8.99 -2.46 -8.37
C LEU A 241 -10.07 -3.24 -9.15
N SER A 242 -9.68 -3.97 -10.19
CA SER A 242 -10.59 -4.78 -11.04
C SER A 242 -11.03 -6.13 -10.44
N GLY A 243 -10.47 -6.54 -9.29
CA GLY A 243 -10.57 -7.91 -8.77
C GLY A 243 -11.74 -8.23 -7.82
N SER A 244 -12.75 -7.36 -7.66
CA SER A 244 -13.83 -7.60 -6.68
C SER A 244 -14.91 -8.61 -7.13
N THR A 245 -14.77 -9.24 -8.30
CA THR A 245 -15.71 -10.27 -8.81
C THR A 245 -15.00 -11.41 -9.57
N ALA A 246 -14.00 -12.05 -8.97
CA ALA A 246 -13.44 -13.30 -9.52
C ALA A 246 -13.94 -14.53 -8.73
N LYS A 247 -15.08 -15.06 -9.19
CA LYS A 247 -15.48 -16.47 -9.23
C LYS A 247 -15.11 -17.36 -8.03
N ARG A 248 -16.06 -17.49 -7.09
CA ARG A 248 -16.12 -18.61 -6.15
C ARG A 248 -16.42 -19.88 -6.97
N MET A 249 -15.42 -20.75 -7.18
CA MET A 249 -15.65 -22.08 -7.74
C MET A 249 -16.43 -22.91 -6.70
N PRO A 250 -17.53 -23.61 -7.07
CA PRO A 250 -18.19 -24.55 -6.17
C PRO A 250 -17.37 -25.85 -6.13
N VAL A 251 -17.00 -26.30 -4.93
CA VAL A 251 -16.51 -27.67 -4.74
C VAL A 251 -17.69 -28.51 -4.28
N THR A 252 -18.18 -29.38 -5.18
CA THR A 252 -19.16 -30.42 -4.85
C THR A 252 -18.44 -31.56 -4.12
N PRO A 253 -18.98 -32.08 -3.00
CA PRO A 253 -18.36 -33.19 -2.28
C PRO A 253 -18.81 -34.53 -2.86
N THR A 254 -17.87 -35.36 -3.29
CA THR A 254 -18.12 -36.78 -3.55
C THR A 254 -17.42 -37.61 -2.47
N ARG A 255 -18.20 -38.46 -1.81
CA ARG A 255 -17.84 -39.23 -0.61
C ARG A 255 -17.47 -40.67 -0.98
N SER A 256 -16.42 -41.22 -0.35
CA SER A 256 -16.36 -42.60 0.21
C SER A 256 -15.00 -42.87 0.92
N PRO A 257 -14.94 -43.83 1.88
CA PRO A 257 -14.22 -43.62 3.15
C PRO A 257 -13.00 -44.52 3.37
N ALA A 258 -11.96 -44.00 4.05
CA ALA A 258 -11.03 -44.77 4.88
C ALA A 258 -10.21 -43.90 5.88
N GLN A 259 -10.49 -44.13 7.17
CA GLN A 259 -9.58 -44.17 8.34
C GLN A 259 -8.58 -43.03 8.65
N HIS A 260 -8.98 -42.23 9.65
CA HIS A 260 -8.22 -41.74 10.82
C HIS A 260 -6.74 -41.28 10.69
N GLN A 261 -6.58 -40.01 10.34
CA GLN A 261 -5.82 -39.02 11.14
C GLN A 261 -6.58 -37.70 10.95
N GLN A 262 -6.85 -36.93 12.01
CA GLN A 262 -7.37 -35.57 11.83
C GLN A 262 -6.27 -34.71 11.20
N VAL A 263 -6.14 -34.78 9.88
CA VAL A 263 -5.34 -33.84 9.11
C VAL A 263 -6.08 -32.51 9.26
N ARG A 264 -5.59 -31.63 10.12
CA ARG A 264 -5.97 -30.22 10.00
C ARG A 264 -5.66 -29.83 8.56
N GLN A 265 -6.68 -29.46 7.80
CA GLN A 265 -6.47 -28.87 6.49
C GLN A 265 -5.82 -27.52 6.72
N TYR A 266 -4.49 -27.47 6.54
CA TYR A 266 -3.75 -26.25 6.70
C TYR A 266 -4.10 -25.28 5.57
N GLN A 267 -4.42 -24.05 5.92
CA GLN A 267 -4.77 -23.03 4.92
C GLN A 267 -3.50 -22.34 4.42
N VAL A 268 -3.46 -21.96 3.14
CA VAL A 268 -2.36 -21.12 2.62
C VAL A 268 -2.26 -19.86 3.49
N GLY A 269 -1.06 -19.55 3.97
CA GLY A 269 -0.81 -18.46 4.91
C GLY A 269 -0.97 -18.83 6.39
N GLU A 270 -1.33 -20.09 6.72
CA GLU A 270 -1.26 -20.59 8.09
C GLU A 270 0.20 -20.60 8.55
N ARG A 271 0.48 -20.15 9.78
CA ARG A 271 1.84 -20.02 10.30
C ARG A 271 2.06 -20.87 11.54
N ARG A 272 3.24 -21.46 11.66
CA ARG A 272 3.68 -22.20 12.86
C ARG A 272 5.12 -21.84 13.19
N TYR A 273 5.49 -21.99 14.45
CA TYR A 273 6.90 -22.04 14.83
C TYR A 273 7.33 -23.51 14.83
N HIS A 274 8.42 -23.80 14.14
CA HIS A 274 9.05 -25.12 14.13
C HIS A 274 10.54 -24.94 14.34
N ASN A 275 11.09 -25.56 15.40
CA ASN A 275 12.51 -25.47 15.77
C ASN A 275 13.07 -24.05 15.92
N GLY A 276 12.23 -23.10 16.32
CA GLY A 276 12.62 -21.69 16.51
C GLY A 276 12.41 -20.80 15.28
N ASP A 277 12.18 -21.41 14.11
CA ASP A 277 11.92 -20.70 12.86
C ASP A 277 10.42 -20.55 12.61
N LEU A 278 10.03 -19.39 12.11
CA LEU A 278 8.65 -19.14 11.69
C LEU A 278 8.45 -19.78 10.31
N GLN A 279 7.50 -20.70 10.19
CA GLN A 279 7.11 -21.31 8.93
C GLN A 279 5.73 -20.82 8.50
N GLU A 280 5.50 -20.77 7.19
CA GLU A 280 4.20 -20.49 6.58
C GLU A 280 3.80 -21.62 5.65
N TRP A 281 2.51 -21.99 5.67
CA TRP A 281 1.95 -23.05 4.83
C TRP A 281 1.63 -22.50 3.45
N TRP A 282 2.08 -23.20 2.42
CA TRP A 282 1.91 -22.83 1.02
C TRP A 282 1.34 -23.98 0.21
N GLN A 283 0.56 -23.65 -0.81
CA GLN A 283 0.06 -24.56 -1.83
C GLN A 283 0.42 -23.99 -3.21
N ASN A 284 1.03 -24.79 -4.07
CA ASN A 284 1.39 -24.40 -5.42
C ASN A 284 0.21 -24.59 -6.41
N PRO A 285 0.27 -24.01 -7.62
CA PRO A 285 -0.78 -24.15 -8.64
C PRO A 285 -1.03 -25.58 -9.12
N SER A 286 -0.06 -26.50 -8.97
CA SER A 286 -0.19 -27.93 -9.29
C SER A 286 -0.70 -28.78 -8.12
N GLY A 287 -1.03 -28.17 -6.98
CA GLY A 287 -1.65 -28.82 -5.82
C GLY A 287 -0.70 -29.32 -4.73
N GLY A 288 0.63 -29.20 -4.91
CA GLY A 288 1.63 -29.52 -3.89
C GLY A 288 1.62 -28.55 -2.72
N GLN A 289 1.75 -29.07 -1.48
CA GLN A 289 1.63 -28.29 -0.25
C GLN A 289 2.84 -28.50 0.67
N ARG A 290 3.39 -27.42 1.26
CA ARG A 290 4.48 -27.52 2.25
C ARG A 290 4.54 -26.33 3.21
N TRP A 291 5.25 -26.52 4.32
CA TRP A 291 5.72 -25.45 5.19
C TRP A 291 7.01 -24.85 4.60
N VAL A 292 7.10 -23.53 4.56
CA VAL A 292 8.27 -22.78 4.06
C VAL A 292 8.80 -21.88 5.18
N ASP A 293 10.10 -21.93 5.44
CA ASP A 293 10.74 -21.08 6.44
C ASP A 293 10.66 -19.60 6.02
N VAL A 294 10.20 -18.77 6.94
CA VAL A 294 10.11 -17.32 6.81
C VAL A 294 11.29 -16.72 7.58
N TRP A 295 12.37 -16.41 6.87
CA TRP A 295 13.54 -15.81 7.49
C TRP A 295 13.23 -14.38 7.98
N GLN A 296 13.10 -14.23 9.30
CA GLN A 296 13.10 -12.94 9.99
C GLN A 296 14.49 -12.69 10.59
N SER A 297 15.49 -12.36 9.77
CA SER A 297 16.80 -12.05 10.35
C SER A 297 16.70 -10.73 11.14
N LYS A 298 17.20 -10.73 12.38
CA LYS A 298 17.33 -9.54 13.25
C LYS A 298 18.22 -8.43 12.67
N HIS A 299 18.87 -8.65 11.52
CA HIS A 299 19.92 -7.77 11.00
C HIS A 299 19.73 -7.26 9.57
N TYR A 300 18.71 -7.70 8.83
CA TYR A 300 18.43 -7.14 7.50
C TYR A 300 16.96 -6.78 7.35
N ALA A 301 16.71 -5.47 7.39
CA ALA A 301 15.38 -4.86 7.27
C ALA A 301 14.91 -4.79 5.81
N VAL A 302 14.86 -5.90 5.07
CA VAL A 302 14.10 -5.97 3.80
C VAL A 302 14.05 -7.40 3.27
N GLY A 303 12.83 -7.87 2.94
CA GLY A 303 12.64 -9.06 2.11
C GLY A 303 11.49 -8.86 1.11
N HIS A 304 11.75 -9.11 -0.17
CA HIS A 304 10.89 -8.85 -1.34
C HIS A 304 10.74 -10.05 -2.30
N LEU A 305 9.63 -10.77 -2.17
CA LEU A 305 9.14 -11.74 -3.15
C LEU A 305 8.82 -11.05 -4.49
N VAL A 306 9.20 -11.63 -5.63
CA VAL A 306 8.75 -11.17 -6.95
C VAL A 306 7.62 -12.08 -7.43
N VAL A 307 6.44 -11.53 -7.74
CA VAL A 307 5.33 -12.29 -8.35
C VAL A 307 5.18 -11.88 -9.82
N LYS A 308 5.33 -12.83 -10.74
CA LYS A 308 5.13 -12.64 -12.18
C LYS A 308 4.20 -13.74 -12.71
N ASP A 309 3.15 -13.34 -13.43
CA ASP A 309 2.18 -14.25 -14.05
C ASP A 309 1.57 -15.30 -13.09
N GLY A 310 1.42 -14.94 -11.80
CA GLY A 310 0.90 -15.84 -10.76
C GLY A 310 1.94 -16.76 -10.12
N ALA A 311 3.22 -16.69 -10.51
CA ALA A 311 4.32 -17.43 -9.92
C ALA A 311 5.25 -16.54 -9.09
N ALA A 312 5.78 -17.06 -7.98
CA ALA A 312 6.71 -16.35 -7.11
C ALA A 312 8.16 -16.73 -7.45
N TYR A 313 9.08 -15.77 -7.41
CA TYR A 313 10.51 -15.92 -7.73
C TYR A 313 11.39 -15.41 -6.57
N ALA A 314 12.52 -16.07 -6.37
CA ALA A 314 13.57 -15.71 -5.41
C ALA A 314 14.91 -15.54 -6.12
N TYR A 315 15.79 -14.73 -5.53
CA TYR A 315 17.14 -14.51 -6.02
C TYR A 315 18.11 -15.48 -5.33
N LEU A 316 18.79 -16.32 -6.12
CA LEU A 316 19.87 -17.17 -5.63
C LEU A 316 21.20 -16.43 -5.85
N GLY A 317 21.76 -15.89 -4.76
CA GLY A 317 23.10 -15.33 -4.74
C GLY A 317 24.08 -16.33 -4.12
N ASP A 318 24.94 -16.93 -4.94
CA ASP A 318 26.20 -17.48 -4.45
C ASP A 318 27.17 -16.31 -4.29
N THR A 319 27.64 -16.04 -3.07
CA THR A 319 28.54 -14.92 -2.76
C THR A 319 29.94 -15.07 -3.35
N THR A 320 30.20 -16.11 -4.14
CA THR A 320 31.55 -16.42 -4.64
C THR A 320 31.69 -16.62 -6.14
N LYS A 321 30.61 -16.53 -6.94
CA LYS A 321 30.70 -16.62 -8.41
C LYS A 321 29.66 -15.72 -9.11
N ASP A 322 30.04 -15.17 -10.27
CA ASP A 322 29.24 -14.33 -11.18
C ASP A 322 27.97 -15.01 -11.77
N ALA A 323 27.49 -16.10 -11.17
CA ALA A 323 26.31 -16.85 -11.59
C ALA A 323 25.08 -16.50 -10.74
N SER A 324 24.82 -15.21 -10.57
CA SER A 324 23.57 -14.75 -9.95
C SER A 324 22.39 -15.04 -10.88
N GLN A 325 21.40 -15.79 -10.40
CA GLN A 325 20.22 -16.16 -11.20
C GLN A 325 18.92 -16.03 -10.40
N TRP A 326 17.87 -15.62 -11.09
CA TRP A 326 16.50 -15.65 -10.59
C TRP A 326 15.96 -17.07 -10.73
N ALA A 327 15.63 -17.72 -9.62
CA ALA A 327 14.95 -19.00 -9.63
C ALA A 327 13.50 -18.83 -9.20
N PRO A 328 12.56 -19.54 -9.83
CA PRO A 328 11.21 -19.62 -9.29
C PRO A 328 11.28 -20.21 -7.87
N VAL A 329 10.46 -19.70 -6.96
CA VAL A 329 10.27 -20.30 -5.62
C VAL A 329 9.75 -21.74 -5.74
N PHE A 330 9.12 -22.04 -6.89
CA PHE A 330 8.76 -23.37 -7.37
C PHE A 330 8.90 -23.45 -8.90
N ASP A 331 9.88 -24.18 -9.41
CA ASP A 331 9.98 -24.63 -10.80
C ASP A 331 9.20 -25.95 -10.96
N PRO A 332 8.15 -26.03 -11.78
CA PRO A 332 7.44 -27.28 -12.02
C PRO A 332 8.30 -28.37 -12.69
N ASN A 333 9.49 -28.03 -13.18
CA ASN A 333 10.42 -28.97 -13.82
C ASN A 333 11.64 -29.33 -12.95
N GLN A 334 11.76 -28.79 -11.72
CA GLN A 334 12.78 -29.23 -10.76
C GLN A 334 12.19 -30.18 -9.72
N ASP A 335 12.89 -31.29 -9.47
CA ASP A 335 12.65 -32.12 -8.30
C ASP A 335 13.23 -31.44 -7.06
N TYR A 336 12.35 -30.92 -6.21
CA TYR A 336 12.73 -30.36 -4.92
C TYR A 336 12.72 -31.45 -3.85
N SER A 337 13.86 -31.66 -3.19
CA SER A 337 13.88 -32.54 -2.01
C SER A 337 13.23 -31.83 -0.79
N PRO A 338 12.67 -32.59 0.17
CA PRO A 338 12.12 -32.03 1.41
C PRO A 338 13.10 -31.15 2.21
N ASP A 339 14.41 -31.36 2.02
CA ASP A 339 15.48 -30.69 2.76
C ASP A 339 16.17 -29.57 1.96
N GLN A 340 15.69 -29.28 0.75
CA GLN A 340 16.32 -28.29 -0.13
C GLN A 340 16.07 -26.86 0.36
N GLN A 341 17.11 -26.24 0.92
CA GLN A 341 17.09 -24.85 1.40
C GLN A 341 17.03 -23.85 0.23
N VAL A 342 16.11 -22.88 0.32
CA VAL A 342 15.99 -21.78 -0.66
C VAL A 342 16.26 -20.46 0.06
N TYR A 343 17.27 -19.74 -0.40
CA TYR A 343 17.69 -18.45 0.15
C TYR A 343 17.00 -17.29 -0.58
N TYR A 344 16.78 -16.19 0.13
CA TYR A 344 16.07 -15.03 -0.38
C TYR A 344 16.91 -13.74 -0.16
N TYR A 345 17.16 -12.97 -1.23
CA TYR A 345 17.78 -11.63 -1.19
C TYR A 345 17.14 -10.69 -2.24
N GLY A 346 16.88 -9.41 -1.91
CA GLY A 346 16.92 -8.31 -2.90
C GLY A 346 15.64 -7.79 -3.61
N ARG A 347 15.76 -6.51 -4.02
CA ARG A 347 14.84 -5.47 -4.54
C ARG A 347 13.98 -5.82 -5.78
N ILE A 348 12.81 -5.19 -5.91
CA ILE A 348 11.93 -5.23 -7.10
C ILE A 348 12.49 -4.31 -8.20
N VAL A 349 12.69 -4.83 -9.40
CA VAL A 349 13.01 -4.08 -10.62
C VAL A 349 11.93 -4.38 -11.66
N GLU A 350 11.35 -3.35 -12.28
CA GLU A 350 10.48 -3.51 -13.45
C GLU A 350 11.32 -4.00 -14.65
N VAL A 351 10.95 -5.13 -15.25
CA VAL A 351 11.64 -5.64 -16.45
C VAL A 351 11.08 -4.92 -17.68
N GLY A 352 11.64 -3.74 -17.94
CA GLY A 352 11.42 -2.96 -19.15
C GLY A 352 12.73 -2.63 -19.89
N SER A 353 13.72 -3.52 -19.88
CA SER A 353 14.97 -3.33 -20.67
C SER A 353 15.84 -4.58 -20.84
N LEU A 354 15.26 -5.79 -20.81
CA LEU A 354 15.97 -6.94 -21.39
C LEU A 354 15.60 -7.02 -22.86
N SER A 355 16.42 -6.34 -23.67
CA SER A 355 16.41 -6.51 -25.12
C SER A 355 16.42 -8.00 -25.45
N GLN A 356 15.39 -8.46 -26.17
CA GLN A 356 15.56 -9.60 -27.06
C GLN A 356 16.66 -9.22 -28.04
N ASP A 357 17.86 -9.77 -27.89
CA ASP A 357 18.74 -9.94 -29.05
C ASP A 357 19.74 -11.10 -28.88
N ARG A 358 19.34 -12.18 -29.56
CA ARG A 358 20.15 -13.11 -30.37
C ARG A 358 21.24 -13.93 -29.68
N ALA A 359 20.91 -15.21 -29.55
CA ALA A 359 21.87 -16.30 -29.67
C ALA A 359 22.83 -16.06 -30.86
N ARG A 360 24.10 -15.86 -30.57
CA ARG A 360 25.18 -16.00 -31.56
C ARG A 360 25.40 -17.50 -31.81
N PRO A 361 25.42 -17.99 -33.06
CA PRO A 361 25.81 -19.35 -33.35
C PRO A 361 27.29 -19.56 -33.06
N ALA A 362 27.61 -20.76 -32.57
CA ALA A 362 28.97 -21.21 -32.26
C ALA A 362 29.90 -21.01 -33.47
N ARG A 363 31.00 -20.28 -33.27
CA ARG A 363 32.13 -20.28 -34.20
C ARG A 363 32.93 -21.56 -33.95
N SER A 364 32.97 -22.41 -34.97
CA SER A 364 34.00 -23.44 -35.15
C SER A 364 35.38 -22.80 -35.17
N THR A 365 36.29 -23.35 -34.38
CA THR A 365 37.74 -23.18 -34.48
C THR A 365 38.24 -23.76 -35.81
N PRO A 366 39.13 -23.07 -36.54
CA PRO A 366 40.07 -23.72 -37.44
C PRO A 366 41.44 -23.86 -36.76
N MET A 367 42.20 -24.87 -37.21
CA MET A 367 43.65 -24.95 -37.04
C MET A 367 44.35 -23.73 -37.62
#